data_AF-A0A853FC45-F1
#
_entry.id   AF-A0A853FC45-F1
#
_cell.length_a   1.000
_cell.length_b   1.000
_cell.length_c   1.000
_cell.angle_alpha   90.00
_cell.angle_beta   90.00
_cell.angle_gamma   90.00
#
_symmetry.space_group_name_H-M   'P 1'
#
loop_
_entity.id
_entity.type
_entity.pdbx_description
1 polymer ?
#
loop_
_entity_poly.entity_id
_entity_poly.type
_entity_poly.pdbx_seq_one_letter_code
_entity_poly.pdbx_strand_id
1 'polypeptide(L)'
;MNKTKKAVCICSVVLVAAFSLPAFAQTDTQSMTPDEIDARHDADMKHCDTLKGNDRDVCEKEADARRDSAKANAKEGKETAEARQEATEEKRDANYDVAKEKCDAMSGDAKDQCIANAKAKYNK
;
A
#
# COMPACT_ATOMS: atom_id res chain seq x y z
N MET A 1 36.32 12.79 -6.25
CA MET A 1 35.68 13.56 -5.15
C MET A 1 34.45 12.77 -4.73
N ASN A 2 34.62 11.72 -3.93
CA ASN A 2 34.44 11.74 -2.47
C ASN A 2 33.09 12.32 -2.04
N LYS A 3 32.18 11.43 -1.62
CA LYS A 3 31.65 11.32 -0.24
C LYS A 3 30.27 12.01 -0.18
N THR A 4 29.23 11.45 0.43
CA THR A 4 29.20 10.72 1.70
C THR A 4 27.85 10.05 1.90
N LYS A 5 27.88 8.76 2.23
CA LYS A 5 26.98 8.14 3.20
C LYS A 5 27.03 8.94 4.51
N LYS A 6 25.92 9.46 5.03
CA LYS A 6 25.70 9.79 6.46
C LYS A 6 24.19 9.74 6.72
N ALA A 7 23.71 8.69 7.37
CA ALA A 7 23.61 8.59 8.82
C ALA A 7 22.46 9.44 9.35
N VAL A 8 21.32 8.77 9.49
CA VAL A 8 20.26 9.05 10.45
C VAL A 8 20.90 9.33 11.82
N CYS A 9 20.57 10.48 12.41
CA CYS A 9 20.83 10.75 13.82
C CYS A 9 19.54 11.29 14.44
N ILE A 10 18.85 10.40 15.15
CA ILE A 10 17.74 10.69 16.06
C ILE A 10 18.33 11.34 17.33
N CYS A 11 17.50 12.13 18.02
CA CYS A 11 17.69 12.81 19.30
C CYS A 11 18.31 14.21 19.24
N SER A 12 17.46 15.24 19.26
CA SER A 12 17.49 16.32 20.27
C SER A 12 16.28 17.24 20.08
N VAL A 13 15.40 17.26 21.09
CA VAL A 13 14.37 18.29 21.24
C VAL A 13 15.08 19.63 21.45
N VAL A 14 14.92 20.57 20.50
CA VAL A 14 15.23 21.98 20.73
C VAL A 14 14.07 22.82 20.21
N LEU A 15 13.27 23.30 21.16
CA LEU A 15 12.35 24.43 21.02
C LEU A 15 13.17 25.72 20.87
N VAL A 16 13.32 26.29 19.67
CA VAL A 16 13.53 27.74 19.48
C VAL A 16 12.96 28.21 18.14
N ALA A 17 12.04 29.16 18.27
CA ALA A 17 11.55 30.23 17.39
C ALA A 17 12.07 30.38 15.94
N ALA A 18 11.07 30.61 15.08
CA ALA A 18 11.07 31.52 13.92
C ALA A 18 12.21 31.35 12.90
N PHE A 19 12.02 30.40 11.98
CA PHE A 19 12.75 30.37 10.73
C PHE A 19 11.79 30.63 9.56
N SER A 20 11.71 31.90 9.15
CA SER A 20 11.10 32.32 7.89
C SER A 20 12.00 31.83 6.74
N LEU A 21 11.69 30.66 6.18
CA LEU A 21 12.24 30.20 4.90
C LEU A 21 11.14 30.17 3.84
N PRO A 22 11.47 30.46 2.57
CA PRO A 22 10.52 30.35 1.48
C PRO A 22 10.02 28.91 1.43
N ALA A 23 8.72 28.76 1.17
CA ALA A 23 8.02 27.50 1.10
C ALA A 23 8.68 26.53 0.10
N PHE A 24 9.63 25.72 0.56
CA PHE A 24 9.64 24.34 0.12
C PHE A 24 8.46 23.69 0.82
N ALA A 25 7.31 23.86 0.18
CA ALA A 25 6.27 22.87 0.27
C ALA A 25 6.96 21.53 -0.10
N GLN A 26 7.38 20.77 0.91
CA GLN A 26 7.34 19.32 0.79
C GLN A 26 5.85 18.97 0.78
N THR A 27 5.16 19.37 -0.29
CA THR A 27 3.92 18.72 -0.64
C THR A 27 4.40 17.35 -1.09
N ASP A 28 4.30 16.40 -0.19
CA ASP A 28 4.33 14.97 -0.48
C ASP A 28 3.07 14.65 -1.31
N THR A 29 2.93 15.30 -2.47
CA THR A 29 2.16 14.81 -3.60
C THR A 29 3.17 14.19 -4.55
N GLN A 30 3.91 13.20 -4.06
CA GLN A 30 4.63 12.31 -4.96
C GLN A 30 3.58 11.43 -5.63
N SER A 31 2.97 11.96 -6.69
CA SER A 31 2.32 11.18 -7.73
C SER A 31 3.37 10.20 -8.24
N MET A 32 3.38 8.98 -7.70
CA MET A 32 4.27 7.93 -8.19
C MET A 32 3.95 7.66 -9.66
N THR A 33 4.98 7.64 -10.49
CA THR A 33 4.87 7.22 -11.89
C THR A 33 4.55 5.71 -11.96
N PRO A 34 3.92 5.23 -13.05
CA PRO A 34 3.66 3.80 -13.22
C PRO A 34 4.92 2.92 -13.05
N ASP A 35 6.07 3.41 -13.53
CA ASP A 35 7.36 2.72 -13.42
C ASP A 35 7.84 2.64 -11.97
N GLU A 36 7.67 3.70 -11.17
CA GLU A 36 8.00 3.68 -9.73
C GLU A 36 7.07 2.76 -8.93
N ILE A 37 5.79 2.68 -9.33
CA ILE A 37 4.81 1.77 -8.72
C ILE A 37 5.21 0.31 -8.99
N ASP A 38 5.56 -0.01 -10.23
CA ASP A 38 6.01 -1.36 -10.60
C ASP A 38 7.36 -1.70 -9.93
N ALA A 39 8.31 -0.76 -9.86
CA ALA A 39 9.57 -0.98 -9.14
C ALA A 39 9.38 -1.22 -7.64
N ARG A 40 8.38 -0.57 -7.01
CA ARG A 40 8.00 -0.84 -5.61
C ARG A 40 7.35 -2.22 -5.48
N HIS A 41 6.45 -2.58 -6.38
CA HIS A 41 5.83 -3.89 -6.40
C HIS A 41 6.86 -5.02 -6.53
N ASP A 42 7.82 -4.90 -7.45
CA ASP A 42 8.91 -5.86 -7.61
C ASP A 42 9.76 -6.02 -6.34
N ALA A 43 9.99 -4.92 -5.61
CA ALA A 43 10.71 -4.95 -4.35
C ALA A 43 9.88 -5.64 -3.25
N ASP A 44 8.58 -5.38 -3.19
CA ASP A 44 7.65 -6.02 -2.27
C ASP A 44 7.54 -7.54 -2.57
N MET A 45 7.44 -7.94 -3.84
CA MET A 45 7.44 -9.35 -4.27
C MET A 45 8.70 -10.09 -3.80
N LYS A 46 9.87 -9.50 -4.02
CA LYS A 46 11.15 -10.08 -3.55
C LYS A 46 11.20 -10.20 -2.03
N HIS A 47 10.53 -9.30 -1.30
CA HIS A 47 10.40 -9.44 0.14
C HIS A 47 9.45 -10.59 0.50
N CYS A 48 8.31 -10.70 -0.16
CA CYS A 48 7.36 -11.79 0.04
C CYS A 48 7.96 -13.18 -0.23
N ASP A 49 8.91 -13.29 -1.17
CA ASP A 49 9.66 -14.53 -1.43
C ASP A 49 10.44 -15.06 -0.20
N THR A 50 10.73 -14.20 0.78
CA THR A 50 11.38 -14.60 2.04
C THR A 50 10.42 -15.24 3.05
N LEU A 51 9.11 -15.12 2.82
CA LEU A 51 8.04 -15.67 3.64
C LEU A 51 7.60 -17.05 3.12
N LYS A 52 6.80 -17.77 3.91
CA LYS A 52 6.32 -19.13 3.56
C LYS A 52 4.87 -19.34 3.95
N GLY A 53 4.20 -20.22 3.23
CA GLY A 53 2.79 -20.56 3.47
C GLY A 53 1.89 -19.33 3.36
N ASN A 54 0.83 -19.29 4.16
CA ASN A 54 -0.17 -18.23 4.15
C ASN A 54 0.41 -16.81 4.31
N ASP A 55 1.54 -16.67 5.02
CA ASP A 55 2.18 -15.35 5.20
C ASP A 55 2.74 -14.82 3.88
N ARG A 56 3.25 -15.71 3.02
CA ARG A 56 3.69 -15.36 1.66
C ARG A 56 2.49 -14.97 0.81
N ASP A 57 1.44 -15.78 0.82
CA ASP A 57 0.25 -15.55 0.00
C ASP A 57 -0.45 -14.22 0.36
N VAL A 58 -0.54 -13.91 1.66
CA VAL A 58 -1.03 -12.61 2.14
C VAL A 58 -0.12 -11.46 1.70
N CYS A 59 1.20 -11.63 1.83
CA CYS A 59 2.16 -10.59 1.44
C CYS A 59 2.06 -10.26 -0.06
N GLU A 60 1.99 -11.29 -0.90
CA GLU A 60 1.87 -11.13 -2.36
C GLU A 60 0.58 -10.38 -2.72
N LYS A 61 -0.56 -10.82 -2.18
CA LYS A 61 -1.85 -10.15 -2.40
C LYS A 61 -1.88 -8.72 -1.90
N GLU A 62 -1.26 -8.44 -0.75
CA GLU A 62 -1.19 -7.08 -0.23
C GLU A 62 -0.36 -6.16 -1.13
N ALA A 63 0.73 -6.67 -1.69
CA ALA A 63 1.57 -5.93 -2.60
C ALA A 63 0.88 -5.69 -3.96
N ASP A 64 0.15 -6.68 -4.49
CA ASP A 64 -0.71 -6.50 -5.66
C ASP A 64 -1.79 -5.43 -5.40
N ALA A 65 -2.51 -5.52 -4.28
CA ALA A 65 -3.53 -4.54 -3.92
C ALA A 65 -2.96 -3.11 -3.76
N ARG A 66 -1.73 -2.97 -3.23
CA ARG A 66 -1.02 -1.69 -3.16
C ARG A 66 -0.66 -1.15 -4.54
N ARG A 67 -0.14 -2.01 -5.42
CA ARG A 67 0.22 -1.65 -6.80
C ARG A 67 -1.01 -1.16 -7.56
N ASP A 68 -2.10 -1.91 -7.53
CA ASP A 68 -3.31 -1.57 -8.26
C ASP A 68 -3.97 -0.31 -7.70
N SER A 69 -3.97 -0.15 -6.37
CA SER A 69 -4.42 1.09 -5.73
C SER A 69 -3.60 2.30 -6.17
N ALA A 70 -2.27 2.16 -6.24
CA ALA A 70 -1.38 3.23 -6.67
C ALA A 70 -1.56 3.55 -8.17
N LYS A 71 -1.74 2.53 -9.03
CA LYS A 71 -2.02 2.74 -10.46
C LYS A 71 -3.36 3.44 -10.68
N ALA A 72 -4.39 3.04 -9.95
CA ALA A 72 -5.68 3.71 -9.96
C ALA A 72 -5.57 5.18 -9.53
N ASN A 73 -4.86 5.47 -8.44
CA ASN A 73 -4.64 6.84 -7.97
C ASN A 73 -3.84 7.69 -8.99
N ALA A 74 -2.84 7.09 -9.66
CA ALA A 74 -2.08 7.75 -10.71
C ALA A 74 -2.93 8.01 -11.97
N LYS A 75 -3.92 7.15 -12.25
CA LYS A 75 -4.87 7.30 -13.36
C LYS A 75 -5.98 8.31 -13.07
N GLU A 76 -6.45 8.46 -11.81
CA GLU A 76 -7.58 9.34 -11.46
C GLU A 76 -7.44 10.81 -11.90
N GLY A 77 -6.21 11.27 -12.17
CA GLY A 77 -5.96 12.57 -12.82
C GLY A 77 -6.45 12.69 -14.28
N LYS A 78 -6.88 11.59 -14.93
CA LYS A 78 -7.22 11.52 -16.36
C LYS A 78 -8.56 10.85 -16.72
N GLU A 79 -9.29 10.28 -15.76
CA GLU A 79 -10.36 9.29 -16.05
C GLU A 79 -11.81 9.76 -15.77
N THR A 80 -12.78 9.17 -16.49
CA THR A 80 -14.23 9.43 -16.41
C THR A 80 -14.86 8.83 -15.14
N ALA A 81 -16.13 9.15 -14.85
CA ALA A 81 -16.83 8.64 -13.67
C ALA A 81 -16.98 7.10 -13.63
N GLU A 82 -17.10 6.45 -14.79
CA GLU A 82 -17.20 4.99 -14.92
C GLU A 82 -15.87 4.31 -14.55
N ALA A 83 -14.76 4.79 -15.09
CA ALA A 83 -13.42 4.28 -14.75
C ALA A 83 -13.09 4.47 -13.25
N ARG A 84 -13.64 5.51 -12.59
CA ARG A 84 -13.51 5.67 -11.13
C ARG A 84 -14.33 4.64 -10.36
N GLN A 85 -15.52 4.26 -10.83
CA GLN A 85 -16.31 3.20 -10.22
C GLN A 85 -15.63 1.84 -10.37
N GLU A 86 -15.16 1.50 -11.57
CA GLU A 86 -14.41 0.26 -11.82
C GLU A 86 -13.16 0.18 -10.95
N ALA A 87 -12.36 1.25 -10.89
CA ALA A 87 -11.18 1.29 -10.02
C ALA A 87 -11.52 1.14 -8.53
N THR A 88 -12.68 1.65 -8.09
CA THR A 88 -13.15 1.48 -6.70
C THR A 88 -13.60 0.04 -6.43
N GLU A 89 -14.28 -0.58 -7.39
CA GLU A 89 -14.65 -1.98 -7.35
C GLU A 89 -13.42 -2.90 -7.32
N GLU A 90 -12.47 -2.73 -8.24
CA GLU A 90 -11.22 -3.48 -8.27
C GLU A 90 -10.44 -3.36 -6.95
N LYS A 91 -10.32 -2.14 -6.39
CA LYS A 91 -9.70 -1.93 -5.07
C LYS A 91 -10.41 -2.70 -3.97
N ARG A 92 -11.74 -2.68 -3.95
CA ARG A 92 -12.55 -3.38 -2.95
C ARG A 92 -12.39 -4.88 -3.07
N ASP A 93 -12.31 -5.38 -4.29
CA ASP A 93 -12.17 -6.79 -4.62
C ASP A 93 -10.79 -7.32 -4.18
N ALA A 94 -9.71 -6.61 -4.53
CA ALA A 94 -8.36 -6.94 -4.10
C ALA A 94 -8.25 -6.94 -2.55
N ASN A 95 -8.86 -5.95 -1.89
CA ASN A 95 -8.87 -5.88 -0.42
C ASN A 95 -9.68 -7.02 0.23
N TYR A 96 -10.76 -7.49 -0.42
CA TYR A 96 -11.50 -8.67 0.02
C TYR A 96 -10.66 -9.94 -0.13
N ASP A 97 -9.93 -10.09 -1.24
CA ASP A 97 -9.08 -11.25 -1.48
C ASP A 97 -7.92 -11.36 -0.50
N VAL A 98 -7.31 -10.23 -0.12
CA VAL A 98 -6.33 -10.15 0.97
C VAL A 98 -6.97 -10.59 2.30
N ALA A 99 -8.16 -10.06 2.61
CA ALA A 99 -8.84 -10.38 3.86
C ALA A 99 -9.22 -11.85 3.93
N LYS A 100 -9.67 -12.44 2.83
CA LYS A 100 -9.97 -13.86 2.72
C LYS A 100 -8.72 -14.72 2.96
N GLU A 101 -7.59 -14.37 2.34
CA GLU A 101 -6.32 -15.08 2.56
C GLU A 101 -5.87 -15.01 4.03
N LYS A 102 -6.08 -13.87 4.70
CA LYS A 102 -5.82 -13.76 6.14
C LYS A 102 -6.75 -14.65 6.96
N CYS A 103 -8.01 -14.80 6.54
CA CYS A 103 -8.94 -15.73 7.17
C CYS A 103 -8.58 -17.20 6.91
N ASP A 104 -7.93 -17.51 5.79
CA ASP A 104 -7.52 -18.87 5.42
C ASP A 104 -6.44 -19.45 6.36
N ALA A 105 -5.69 -18.59 7.07
CA ALA A 105 -4.81 -18.98 8.18
C ALA A 105 -5.57 -19.50 9.42
N MET A 106 -6.90 -19.30 9.51
CA MET A 106 -7.73 -19.73 10.63
C MET A 106 -8.43 -21.08 10.32
N SER A 107 -9.17 -21.62 11.28
CA SER A 107 -9.88 -22.90 11.12
C SER A 107 -11.20 -22.92 11.90
N GLY A 108 -12.15 -23.75 11.46
CA GLY A 108 -13.47 -23.91 12.09
C GLY A 108 -14.28 -22.62 12.10
N ASP A 109 -15.11 -22.45 13.14
CA ASP A 109 -16.02 -21.30 13.29
C ASP A 109 -15.31 -19.93 13.21
N ALA A 110 -14.04 -19.86 13.64
CA ALA A 110 -13.25 -18.65 13.56
C ALA A 110 -12.99 -18.21 12.11
N LYS A 111 -12.72 -19.17 11.21
CA LYS A 111 -12.55 -18.90 9.78
C LYS A 111 -13.86 -18.43 9.15
N ASP A 112 -14.96 -19.11 9.47
CA ASP A 112 -16.27 -18.77 8.91
C ASP A 112 -16.72 -17.37 9.33
N GLN A 113 -16.53 -17.02 10.60
CA GLN A 113 -16.78 -15.66 11.10
C GLN A 113 -15.86 -14.63 10.45
N CYS A 114 -14.58 -14.96 10.27
CA CYS A 114 -13.62 -14.06 9.60
C CYS A 114 -14.08 -13.76 8.16
N ILE A 115 -14.45 -14.78 7.38
CA ILE A 115 -14.94 -14.61 6.00
C ILE A 115 -16.27 -13.83 5.99
N ALA A 116 -17.19 -14.11 6.91
CA ALA A 116 -18.46 -13.38 7.01
C ALA A 116 -18.23 -11.89 7.28
N ASN A 117 -17.31 -11.55 8.18
CA ASN A 117 -16.93 -10.17 8.46
C ASN A 117 -16.25 -9.50 7.26
N ALA A 118 -15.38 -10.23 6.54
CA ALA A 118 -14.76 -9.72 5.31
C ALA A 118 -15.82 -9.40 4.25
N LYS A 119 -16.80 -10.28 4.03
CA LYS A 119 -17.91 -10.04 3.10
C LYS A 119 -18.73 -8.80 3.48
N ALA A 120 -19.10 -8.68 4.75
CA ALA A 120 -19.83 -7.52 5.25
C ALA A 120 -19.04 -6.21 5.08
N LYS A 121 -17.73 -6.23 5.33
CA LYS A 121 -16.85 -5.06 5.19
C LYS A 121 -16.69 -4.61 3.74
N TYR A 122 -16.60 -5.54 2.81
CA TYR A 122 -16.32 -5.26 1.40
C TYR A 122 -17.55 -5.40 0.49
N ASN A 123 -18.75 -5.55 1.05
CA ASN A 123 -20.00 -5.71 0.29
C ASN A 123 -19.91 -6.82 -0.79
N LYS A 124 -19.45 -8.00 -0.37
CA LYS A 124 -19.26 -9.19 -1.20
C LYS A 124 -20.23 -10.33 -0.88
#